data_AF-A0A526PYN4-F1
#
_entry.id   AF-A0A526PYN4-F1
#
_cell.length_a   1.000
_cell.length_b   1.000
_cell.length_c   1.000
_cell.angle_alpha   90.00
_cell.angle_beta   90.00
_cell.angle_gamma   90.00
#
_symmetry.space_group_name_H-M   'P 1'
#
loop_
_entity.id
_entity.type
_entity.pdbx_description
1 polymer ?
#
loop_
_entity_poly.entity_id
_entity_poly.type
_entity_poly.pdbx_seq_one_letter_code
_entity_poly.pdbx_strand_id
1 'polypeptide(L)'
;LRDESRKVITGLERSLIEETGIRSLKIRHNNVLGYYIEVTANHHAAMTGSDENKARFIHRQTMANAMRFTTTELAELESKIANAADRALSIELATFDRLMAEVVAEANSIRAGADALAVLDVSAALALLSESEAWCRP
;
A
#
# COMPACT_ATOMS: atom_id res chain seq x y z
N LEU A 1 8.05 -2.56 -2.24
CA LEU A 1 7.14 -3.69 -1.95
C LEU A 1 6.07 -3.87 -3.03
N ARG A 2 5.23 -2.87 -3.29
CA ARG A 2 4.16 -2.96 -4.32
C ARG A 2 4.64 -3.32 -5.74
N ASP A 3 5.79 -2.81 -6.17
CA ASP A 3 6.35 -3.11 -7.50
C ASP A 3 6.98 -4.50 -7.60
N GLU A 4 7.61 -4.97 -6.52
CA GLU A 4 8.17 -6.33 -6.40
C GLU A 4 7.04 -7.37 -6.41
N SER A 5 5.99 -7.16 -5.60
CA SER A 5 4.80 -8.01 -5.58
C SER A 5 4.14 -8.08 -6.96
N ARG A 6 4.07 -6.95 -7.67
CA ARG A 6 3.51 -6.92 -9.03
C ARG A 6 4.34 -7.72 -10.02
N LYS A 7 5.68 -7.65 -9.95
CA LYS A 7 6.58 -8.45 -10.79
C LYS A 7 6.39 -9.95 -10.53
N VAL A 8 6.30 -10.36 -9.26
CA VAL A 8 6.08 -11.77 -8.89
C VAL A 8 4.74 -12.27 -9.44
N ILE A 9 3.67 -11.48 -9.30
CA ILE A 9 2.35 -11.80 -9.84
C ILE A 9 2.36 -11.88 -11.37
N THR A 10 3.02 -10.94 -12.06
CA THR A 10 3.15 -10.97 -13.52
C THR A 10 3.97 -12.19 -14.00
N GLY A 11 5.01 -12.57 -13.26
CA GLY A 11 5.78 -13.79 -13.53
C GLY A 11 4.92 -15.04 -13.41
N LEU A 12 4.17 -15.15 -12.31
CA LEU A 12 3.25 -16.27 -12.06
C LEU A 12 2.13 -16.34 -13.11
N GLU A 13 1.55 -15.20 -13.48
CA GLU A 13 0.54 -15.12 -14.55
C GLU A 13 1.10 -15.67 -15.86
N ARG A 14 2.33 -15.28 -16.23
CA ARG A 14 2.97 -15.75 -17.45
C ARG A 14 3.23 -17.26 -17.42
N SER A 15 3.78 -17.79 -16.32
CA SER A 15 4.01 -19.23 -16.16
C SER A 15 2.71 -20.02 -16.28
N LEU A 16 1.62 -19.55 -15.65
CA LEU A 16 0.31 -20.19 -15.74
C LEU A 16 -0.27 -20.13 -17.17
N ILE A 17 -0.07 -19.04 -17.90
CA ILE A 17 -0.48 -18.95 -19.32
C ILE A 17 0.30 -19.96 -20.18
N GLU A 18 1.61 -20.08 -19.96
CA GLU A 18 2.47 -21.01 -20.70
C GLU A 18 2.12 -22.49 -20.39
N GLU A 19 1.83 -22.81 -19.12
CA GLU A 19 1.42 -24.15 -18.67
C GLU A 19 0.03 -24.55 -19.15
N THR A 20 -0.97 -23.66 -19.01
CA THR A 20 -2.38 -23.98 -19.29
C THR A 20 -2.77 -23.73 -20.75
N GLY A 21 -1.98 -22.96 -21.49
CA GLY A 21 -2.29 -22.50 -22.84
C GLY A 21 -3.40 -21.42 -22.90
N ILE A 22 -3.91 -20.97 -21.75
CA ILE A 22 -5.04 -20.04 -21.66
C ILE A 22 -4.55 -18.60 -21.72
N ARG A 23 -4.52 -18.00 -22.92
CA ARG A 23 -4.08 -16.59 -23.10
C ARG A 23 -4.97 -15.55 -22.41
N SER A 24 -6.22 -15.90 -22.09
CA SER A 24 -7.16 -15.01 -21.39
C SER A 24 -7.02 -15.05 -19.87
N LEU A 25 -6.17 -15.91 -19.32
CA LEU A 25 -5.92 -16.04 -17.89
C LEU A 25 -5.35 -14.74 -17.34
N LYS A 26 -5.95 -14.23 -16.26
CA LYS A 26 -5.45 -13.06 -15.55
C LYS A 26 -5.48 -13.29 -14.05
N ILE A 27 -4.42 -12.87 -13.36
CA ILE A 27 -4.40 -12.81 -11.91
C ILE A 27 -4.91 -11.44 -11.48
N ARG A 28 -5.99 -11.41 -10.70
CA ARG A 28 -6.57 -10.18 -10.14
C ARG A 28 -6.62 -10.27 -8.62
N HIS A 29 -6.79 -9.11 -7.98
CA HIS A 29 -6.97 -8.99 -6.54
C HIS A 29 -8.29 -8.30 -6.24
N ASN A 30 -9.00 -8.75 -5.20
CA ASN A 30 -10.07 -7.98 -4.58
C ASN A 30 -10.06 -8.18 -3.05
N ASN A 31 -10.74 -7.30 -2.31
CA ASN A 31 -10.68 -7.31 -0.84
C ASN A 31 -11.44 -8.47 -0.16
N VAL A 32 -12.22 -9.26 -0.89
CA VAL A 32 -13.05 -10.35 -0.34
C VAL A 32 -12.46 -11.73 -0.64
N LEU A 33 -11.94 -11.93 -1.85
CA LEU A 33 -11.38 -13.19 -2.36
C LEU A 33 -9.85 -13.21 -2.35
N GLY A 34 -9.20 -12.07 -2.10
CA GLY A 34 -7.76 -11.95 -2.19
C GLY A 34 -7.28 -12.00 -3.64
N TYR A 35 -6.11 -12.60 -3.86
CA TYR A 35 -5.62 -12.89 -5.21
C TYR A 35 -6.33 -14.12 -5.79
N TYR A 36 -6.80 -13.99 -7.03
CA TYR A 36 -7.46 -15.07 -7.76
C TYR A 36 -7.09 -15.07 -9.24
N ILE A 37 -7.18 -16.26 -9.83
CA ILE A 37 -7.03 -16.51 -11.26
C ILE A 37 -8.41 -16.39 -11.89
N GLU A 38 -8.55 -15.52 -12.88
CA GLU A 38 -9.76 -15.33 -13.67
C GLU A 38 -9.54 -15.92 -15.07
N VAL A 39 -10.41 -16.85 -15.47
CA VAL A 39 -10.43 -17.45 -16.82
C VAL A 39 -11.81 -17.30 -17.44
N THR A 40 -11.88 -17.27 -18.77
CA THR A 40 -13.16 -17.24 -19.49
C THR A 40 -13.92 -18.55 -19.28
N ALA A 41 -15.26 -18.49 -19.26
CA ALA A 41 -16.11 -19.68 -19.00
C ALA A 41 -15.81 -20.87 -19.94
N ASN A 42 -15.42 -20.59 -21.19
CA ASN A 42 -15.08 -21.60 -22.20
C ASN A 42 -13.77 -22.35 -21.92
N HIS A 43 -12.93 -21.87 -21.00
CA HIS A 43 -11.61 -22.45 -20.72
C HIS A 43 -11.54 -23.14 -19.35
N HIS A 44 -12.67 -23.28 -18.65
CA HIS A 44 -12.69 -23.95 -17.34
C HIS A 44 -12.25 -25.41 -17.41
N ALA A 45 -12.52 -26.10 -18.52
CA ALA A 45 -12.20 -27.52 -18.69
C ALA A 45 -10.69 -27.80 -18.67
N ALA A 46 -9.85 -26.83 -19.06
CA ALA A 46 -8.40 -26.96 -18.95
C ALA A 46 -7.91 -26.90 -17.48
N MET A 47 -8.67 -26.22 -16.61
CA MET A 47 -8.39 -26.10 -15.18
C MET A 47 -8.92 -27.30 -14.37
N THR A 48 -9.87 -28.06 -14.92
CA THR A 48 -10.52 -29.20 -14.23
C THR A 48 -10.37 -30.52 -14.97
N GLY A 49 -9.63 -30.55 -16.08
CA GLY A 49 -9.58 -31.69 -17.01
C GLY A 49 -8.76 -32.88 -16.54
N SER A 50 -7.86 -32.69 -15.57
CA SER A 50 -7.08 -33.76 -14.93
C SER A 50 -7.30 -33.73 -13.41
N ASP A 51 -7.12 -34.87 -12.75
CA ASP A 51 -7.25 -34.94 -11.29
C ASP A 51 -6.16 -34.11 -10.57
N GLU A 52 -4.99 -33.96 -11.19
CA GLU A 52 -3.93 -33.06 -10.74
C GLU A 52 -4.34 -31.58 -10.81
N ASN A 53 -4.96 -31.16 -11.91
CA ASN A 53 -5.44 -29.77 -12.05
C ASN A 53 -6.62 -29.48 -11.11
N LYS A 54 -7.53 -30.45 -10.90
CA LYS A 54 -8.59 -30.32 -9.90
C LYS A 54 -8.06 -30.16 -8.46
N ALA A 55 -6.92 -30.77 -8.15
CA ALA A 55 -6.28 -30.63 -6.84
C ALA A 55 -5.56 -29.27 -6.71
N ARG A 56 -4.97 -28.75 -7.79
CA ARG A 56 -4.22 -27.48 -7.80
C ARG A 56 -5.13 -26.25 -7.84
N PHE A 57 -6.17 -26.26 -8.68
CA PHE A 57 -7.06 -25.12 -8.90
C PHE A 57 -8.35 -25.24 -8.09
N ILE A 58 -8.41 -24.47 -7.01
CA ILE A 58 -9.56 -24.44 -6.10
C ILE A 58 -10.57 -23.42 -6.61
N HIS A 59 -11.73 -23.87 -7.04
CA HIS A 59 -12.81 -22.99 -7.50
C HIS A 59 -13.31 -22.09 -6.37
N ARG A 60 -13.44 -20.78 -6.65
CA ARG A 60 -13.90 -19.77 -5.69
C ARG A 60 -15.24 -19.14 -6.06
N GLN A 61 -15.45 -18.83 -7.34
CA GLN A 61 -16.65 -18.13 -7.77
C GLN A 61 -16.91 -18.30 -9.28
N THR A 62 -18.18 -18.52 -9.63
CA THR A 62 -18.66 -18.50 -11.01
C THR A 62 -19.29 -17.14 -11.33
N MET A 63 -18.91 -16.54 -12.45
CA MET A 63 -19.50 -15.32 -13.01
C MET A 63 -20.12 -15.64 -14.37
N ALA A 64 -20.95 -14.72 -14.91
CA ALA A 64 -21.62 -14.93 -16.20
C ALA A 64 -20.66 -15.25 -17.37
N ASN A 65 -19.47 -14.62 -17.39
CA ASN A 65 -18.49 -14.77 -18.48
C ASN A 65 -17.13 -15.32 -18.01
N ALA A 66 -16.96 -15.58 -16.72
CA ALA A 66 -15.67 -15.94 -16.15
C ALA A 66 -15.81 -16.90 -14.97
N MET A 67 -14.78 -17.69 -14.73
CA MET A 67 -14.63 -18.49 -13.51
C MET A 67 -13.39 -18.05 -12.76
N ARG A 68 -13.50 -18.06 -11.43
CA ARG A 68 -12.42 -17.66 -10.52
C ARG A 68 -11.91 -18.85 -9.75
N PHE A 69 -10.60 -19.03 -9.79
CA PHE A 69 -9.86 -20.08 -9.10
C PHE A 69 -8.79 -19.46 -8.20
N THR A 70 -8.36 -20.21 -7.20
CA THR A 70 -7.15 -19.91 -6.44
C THR A 70 -6.25 -21.14 -6.45
N THR A 71 -4.99 -20.98 -6.05
CA THR A 71 -4.05 -22.06 -5.83
C THR A 71 -3.42 -21.89 -4.44
N THR A 72 -2.86 -22.96 -3.89
CA THR A 72 -2.10 -22.91 -2.62
C THR A 72 -0.95 -21.90 -2.71
N GLU A 73 -0.21 -21.92 -3.80
CA GLU A 73 0.88 -20.97 -4.08
C GLU A 73 0.40 -19.51 -4.06
N LEU A 74 -0.77 -19.22 -4.65
CA LEU A 74 -1.32 -17.87 -4.68
C LEU A 74 -1.75 -17.40 -3.29
N ALA A 75 -2.34 -18.29 -2.48
CA ALA A 75 -2.70 -18.01 -1.10
C ALA A 75 -1.48 -17.80 -0.20
N GLU A 76 -0.41 -18.58 -0.38
CA GLU A 76 0.86 -18.40 0.33
C GLU A 76 1.54 -17.06 -0.04
N LEU A 77 1.54 -16.72 -1.33
CA LEU A 77 2.07 -15.45 -1.80
C LEU A 77 1.30 -14.27 -1.22
N GLU A 78 -0.03 -14.36 -1.19
CA GLU A 78 -0.89 -13.36 -0.56
C GLU A 78 -0.54 -13.18 0.93
N SER A 79 -0.43 -14.29 1.67
CA SER A 79 -0.05 -14.26 3.09
C SER A 79 1.33 -13.62 3.30
N LYS A 80 2.32 -13.95 2.44
CA LYS A 80 3.66 -13.34 2.50
C LYS A 80 3.60 -11.83 2.23
N ILE A 81 2.82 -11.40 1.24
CA ILE A 81 2.66 -9.97 0.90
C ILE A 81 1.98 -9.22 2.06
N ALA A 82 0.91 -9.78 2.63
CA ALA A 82 0.19 -9.18 3.76
C ALA A 82 1.10 -9.04 4.98
N ASN A 83 1.79 -10.12 5.38
CA ASN A 83 2.73 -10.10 6.50
C ASN A 83 3.88 -9.09 6.30
N ALA A 84 4.38 -8.97 5.06
CA ALA A 84 5.42 -7.99 4.74
C ALA A 84 4.91 -6.54 4.85
N ALA A 85 3.67 -6.28 4.43
CA ALA A 85 3.03 -4.98 4.56
C ALA A 85 2.80 -4.60 6.03
N ASP A 86 2.27 -5.52 6.83
CA ASP A 86 2.05 -5.29 8.27
C ASP A 86 3.36 -5.04 9.01
N ARG A 87 4.42 -5.80 8.68
CA ARG A 87 5.75 -5.59 9.25
C ARG A 87 6.34 -4.23 8.87
N ALA A 88 6.18 -3.81 7.63
CA ALA A 88 6.65 -2.50 7.18
C ALA A 88 5.93 -1.39 7.96
N LEU A 89 4.60 -1.47 8.07
CA LEU A 89 3.79 -0.51 8.83
C LEU A 89 4.21 -0.47 10.31
N SER A 90 4.45 -1.62 10.93
CA SER A 90 4.91 -1.68 12.32
C SER A 90 6.26 -0.95 12.53
N ILE A 91 7.19 -1.09 11.58
CA ILE A 91 8.49 -0.39 11.62
C ILE A 91 8.31 1.11 11.42
N GLU A 92 7.43 1.52 10.49
CA GLU A 92 7.11 2.94 10.25
C GLU A 92 6.52 3.58 11.50
N LEU A 93 5.53 2.95 12.13
CA LEU A 93 4.90 3.45 13.35
C LEU A 93 5.90 3.53 14.50
N ALA A 94 6.72 2.49 14.71
CA ALA A 94 7.76 2.52 15.74
C ALA A 94 8.79 3.65 15.51
N THR A 95 9.13 3.91 14.26
CA THR A 95 10.03 5.01 13.89
C THR A 95 9.37 6.37 14.15
N PHE A 96 8.10 6.50 13.78
CA PHE A 96 7.31 7.71 14.00
C PHE A 96 7.17 8.02 15.49
N ASP A 97 6.84 7.01 16.32
CA ASP A 97 6.72 7.15 17.77
C ASP A 97 8.04 7.61 18.40
N ARG A 98 9.18 7.07 17.93
CA ARG A 98 10.51 7.51 18.37
C ARG A 98 10.76 8.98 18.03
N LEU A 99 10.46 9.39 16.80
CA LEU A 99 10.62 10.78 16.37
C LEU A 99 9.71 11.72 17.17
N MET A 100 8.47 11.33 17.44
CA MET A 100 7.57 12.10 18.31
C MET A 100 8.15 12.26 19.72
N ALA A 101 8.69 11.18 20.30
CA ALA A 101 9.30 11.24 21.62
C ALA A 101 10.51 12.18 21.66
N GLU A 102 11.37 12.14 20.63
CA GLU A 102 12.51 13.06 20.48
C GLU A 102 12.05 14.52 20.37
N VAL A 103 11.01 14.81 19.58
CA VAL A 103 10.46 16.17 19.43
C VAL A 103 9.82 16.66 20.74
N VAL A 104 9.08 15.80 21.43
CA VAL A 104 8.43 16.15 22.70
C VAL A 104 9.46 16.41 23.80
N ALA A 105 10.58 15.68 23.80
CA ALA A 105 11.68 15.93 24.74
C ALA A 105 12.28 17.34 24.55
N GLU A 106 12.31 17.84 23.32
CA GLU A 106 12.78 19.18 22.97
C GLU A 106 11.68 20.26 22.95
N ALA A 107 10.48 19.94 23.46
CA ALA A 107 9.33 20.84 23.37
C ALA A 107 9.57 22.23 24.00
N ASN A 108 10.36 22.30 25.07
CA ASN A 108 10.69 23.57 25.72
C ASN A 108 11.61 24.43 24.84
N SER A 109 12.63 23.83 24.23
CA SER A 109 13.55 24.49 23.30
C SER A 109 12.79 25.03 22.09
N ILE A 110 11.90 24.21 21.52
CA ILE A 110 11.03 24.59 20.39
C ILE A 110 10.11 25.75 20.78
N ARG A 111 9.48 25.69 21.96
CA ARG A 111 8.60 26.75 22.47
C ARG A 111 9.36 28.06 22.68
N ALA A 112 10.52 28.02 23.31
CA ALA A 112 11.35 29.20 23.52
C ALA A 112 11.77 29.85 22.19
N GLY A 113 12.10 29.03 21.18
CA GLY A 113 12.36 29.52 19.83
C GLY A 113 11.14 30.18 19.19
N ALA A 114 9.96 29.56 19.31
CA ALA A 114 8.71 30.12 18.81
C ALA A 114 8.34 31.46 19.48
N ASP A 115 8.52 31.56 20.80
CA ASP A 115 8.26 32.79 21.55
C ASP A 115 9.21 33.93 21.11
N ALA A 116 10.49 33.61 20.91
CA ALA A 116 11.46 34.58 20.41
C ALA A 116 11.11 35.07 18.99
N LEU A 117 10.69 34.16 18.10
CA LEU A 117 10.23 34.51 16.76
C LEU A 117 8.98 35.39 16.79
N ALA A 118 8.03 35.12 17.69
CA ALA A 118 6.83 35.94 17.84
C ALA A 118 7.16 37.38 18.28
N VAL A 119 8.12 37.55 19.20
CA VAL A 119 8.58 38.89 19.62
C VAL A 119 9.23 39.64 18.46
N LEU A 120 10.05 38.96 17.65
CA LEU A 120 10.68 39.56 16.47
C LEU A 120 9.63 39.98 15.43
N ASP A 121 8.65 39.13 15.16
CA ASP A 121 7.59 39.40 14.19
C ASP A 121 6.77 40.65 14.58
N VAL A 122 6.29 40.70 15.82
CA VAL A 122 5.52 41.86 16.32
C VAL A 122 6.36 43.13 16.33
N SER A 123 7.62 43.05 16.76
CA SER A 123 8.50 44.22 16.81
C SER A 123 8.80 44.76 15.40
N ALA A 124 9.04 43.88 14.43
CA ALA A 124 9.27 44.25 13.04
C ALA A 124 8.01 44.85 12.40
N ALA A 125 6.84 44.27 12.66
CA ALA A 125 5.56 44.80 12.18
C ALA A 125 5.27 46.20 12.75
N LEU A 126 5.54 46.44 14.04
CA LEU A 126 5.37 47.76 14.65
C LEU A 126 6.37 48.78 14.11
N ALA A 127 7.62 48.40 13.87
CA ALA A 127 8.61 49.28 13.27
C ALA A 127 8.20 49.70 11.85
N LEU A 128 7.76 48.73 11.03
CA LEU A 128 7.25 48.98 9.69
C LEU A 128 6.05 49.93 9.70
N LEU A 129 5.08 49.69 10.60
CA LEU A 129 3.91 50.54 10.75
C LEU A 129 4.27 51.97 11.21
N SER A 130 5.23 52.09 12.12
CA SER A 130 5.71 53.38 12.59
C SER A 130 6.35 54.20 11.49
N GLU A 131 7.12 53.55 10.59
CA GLU A 131 7.72 54.19 9.43
C GLU A 131 6.68 54.57 8.38
N SER A 132 5.73 53.68 8.08
CA SER A 132 4.73 53.93 7.03
C SER A 132 3.70 54.99 7.41
N GLU A 133 3.29 55.03 8.67
CA GLU A 133 2.24 55.94 9.16
C GLU A 133 2.79 57.13 9.96
N ALA A 134 4.12 57.30 9.99
CA ALA A 134 4.82 58.34 10.75
C ALA A 134 4.43 58.39 12.24
N TRP A 135 4.21 57.23 12.86
CA TRP A 135 3.95 57.15 14.29
C TRP A 135 5.21 57.46 15.08
N CYS A 136 5.04 58.05 16.26
CA CYS A 136 6.12 58.29 17.21
C CYS A 136 5.91 57.45 18.47
N ARG A 137 7.01 57.18 19.18
CA ARG A 137 6.92 56.55 20.49
C ARG A 137 6.13 57.50 21.42
N PRO A 138 5.06 57.01 22.08
CA PRO A 138 4.30 57.82 23.02
C PRO A 138 5.14 58.24 24.24
#